data_AF-A0A967BWK9-F1
#
_entry.id   AF-A0A967BWK9-F1
#
_cell.length_a   1.000
_cell.length_b   1.000
_cell.length_c   1.000
_cell.angle_alpha   90.00
_cell.angle_beta   90.00
_cell.angle_gamma   90.00
#
_symmetry.space_group_name_H-M   'P 1'
#
loop_
_entity.id
_entity.type
_entity.pdbx_description
1 polymer ?
#
loop_
_entity_poly.entity_id
_entity_poly.type
_entity_poly.pdbx_seq_one_letter_code
_entity_poly.pdbx_strand_id
1 'polypeptide(L)'
;MKIAAFMVAGTHSGCGKTTVSLGIMAALARRGLRVAPFKAGPDFIDPGHHRLVTGRDSHNLDGWMMDRDRNRQIFRRYACNADAAVVEGVMGLYDGFSGREETGSSAQMAKWLGLPVLLVIDARSMARSAAAIALGFRVFDRELHIGGIILNRVGSATHGEMIREAIESTSPDLPILGYLPRQEDLEIPSRHLGLVTAGDLGPDAPHRDKLADWIEDGLDLDSLLRQTGGYELHEDIAAPGRPVHLVSRPKGATGKRVRIGIARDEAFCFYYGENLRLLAEAGATPVPFSPLRDSHLPEDLHGMILGGGYPELYGERLARNRSLLEEIRRFSGA
;
A
#
# COMPACT_ATOMS: atom_id res chain seq x y z
N MET A 1 2.46 -9.29 -20.89
CA MET A 1 3.73 -9.30 -20.10
C MET A 1 3.56 -10.17 -18.85
N LYS A 2 4.58 -10.90 -18.41
CA LYS A 2 4.57 -11.62 -17.11
C LYS A 2 5.34 -10.84 -16.06
N ILE A 3 4.80 -10.76 -14.84
CA ILE A 3 5.42 -10.10 -13.70
C ILE A 3 5.35 -10.99 -12.46
N ALA A 4 6.20 -10.70 -11.47
CA ALA A 4 5.94 -11.16 -10.11
C ALA A 4 4.71 -10.42 -9.57
N ALA A 5 3.72 -11.13 -9.04
CA ALA A 5 2.59 -10.48 -8.38
C ALA A 5 2.10 -11.31 -7.20
N PHE A 6 1.97 -10.67 -6.04
CA PHE A 6 1.56 -11.34 -4.81
C PHE A 6 0.98 -10.35 -3.81
N MET A 7 0.24 -10.91 -2.85
CA MET A 7 -0.22 -10.19 -1.67
C MET A 7 0.59 -10.60 -0.45
N VAL A 8 0.97 -9.64 0.39
CA VAL A 8 1.50 -9.90 1.73
C VAL A 8 0.38 -9.66 2.73
N ALA A 9 -0.04 -10.69 3.46
CA ALA A 9 -1.11 -10.60 4.44
C ALA A 9 -0.70 -11.23 5.76
N GLY A 10 -1.35 -10.84 6.85
CA GLY A 10 -1.03 -11.31 8.20
C GLY A 10 -2.10 -12.21 8.80
N THR A 11 -1.77 -12.95 9.86
CA THR A 11 -2.78 -13.68 10.63
C THR A 11 -3.69 -12.78 11.46
N HIS A 12 -3.20 -11.60 11.84
CA HIS A 12 -3.91 -10.59 12.61
C HIS A 12 -3.19 -9.23 12.50
N SER A 13 -3.87 -8.15 12.89
CA SER A 13 -3.24 -6.84 13.06
C SER A 13 -2.10 -6.90 14.08
N GLY A 14 -0.92 -6.36 13.74
CA GLY A 14 0.24 -6.35 14.63
C GLY A 14 1.19 -7.54 14.50
N CYS A 15 0.92 -8.51 13.62
CA CYS A 15 1.85 -9.61 13.31
C CYS A 15 3.11 -9.16 12.53
N GLY A 16 3.15 -7.89 12.10
CA GLY A 16 4.27 -7.29 11.36
C GLY A 16 4.16 -7.31 9.84
N LYS A 17 2.97 -7.60 9.26
CA LYS A 17 2.77 -7.60 7.79
C LYS A 17 3.29 -6.34 7.10
N THR A 18 3.13 -5.17 7.72
CA THR A 18 3.46 -3.87 7.10
C THR A 18 4.98 -3.71 7.01
N THR A 19 5.71 -4.00 8.08
CA THR A 19 7.18 -4.01 8.06
C THR A 19 7.73 -5.04 7.06
N VAL A 20 7.13 -6.24 7.01
CA VAL A 20 7.50 -7.26 6.03
C VAL A 20 7.23 -6.80 4.59
N SER A 21 6.06 -6.20 4.34
CA SER A 21 5.68 -5.68 3.02
C SER A 21 6.63 -4.60 2.55
N LEU A 22 6.91 -3.60 3.40
CA LEU A 22 7.86 -2.54 3.12
C LEU A 22 9.28 -3.06 2.91
N GLY A 23 9.73 -4.02 3.72
CA GLY A 23 11.02 -4.67 3.54
C GLY A 23 11.14 -5.37 2.20
N ILE A 24 10.13 -6.15 1.81
CA ILE A 24 10.13 -6.84 0.51
C ILE A 24 10.16 -5.81 -0.61
N MET A 25 9.33 -4.77 -0.55
CA MET A 25 9.33 -3.69 -1.53
C MET A 25 10.70 -2.98 -1.61
N ALA A 26 11.34 -2.71 -0.46
CA ALA A 26 12.66 -2.08 -0.38
C ALA A 26 13.75 -2.97 -0.99
N ALA A 27 13.78 -4.27 -0.66
CA ALA A 27 14.75 -5.22 -1.18
C ALA A 27 14.60 -5.41 -2.70
N LEU A 28 13.37 -5.55 -3.20
CA LEU A 28 13.12 -5.66 -4.63
C LEU A 28 13.52 -4.38 -5.38
N ALA A 29 13.23 -3.20 -4.82
CA ALA A 29 13.66 -1.93 -5.39
C ALA A 29 15.19 -1.78 -5.38
N ARG A 30 15.86 -2.23 -4.30
CA ARG A 30 17.33 -2.27 -4.19
C ARG A 30 17.98 -3.15 -5.25
N ARG A 31 17.32 -4.26 -5.62
CA ARG A 31 17.71 -5.13 -6.75
C ARG A 31 17.43 -4.51 -8.13
N GLY A 32 16.97 -3.27 -8.20
CA GLY A 32 16.71 -2.54 -9.44
C GLY A 32 15.37 -2.88 -10.10
N LEU A 33 14.50 -3.64 -9.43
CA LEU A 33 13.18 -3.98 -9.96
C LEU A 33 12.20 -2.81 -9.82
N ARG A 34 11.38 -2.61 -10.85
CA ARG A 34 10.27 -1.65 -10.81
C ARG A 34 9.12 -2.26 -10.00
N VAL A 35 9.03 -1.89 -8.73
CA VAL A 35 7.98 -2.39 -7.82
C VAL A 35 6.73 -1.52 -7.93
N ALA A 36 5.58 -2.10 -8.27
CA ALA A 36 4.28 -1.46 -8.18
C ALA A 36 3.64 -1.77 -6.82
N PRO A 37 3.62 -0.83 -5.88
CA PRO A 37 2.98 -1.04 -4.59
C PRO A 37 1.46 -0.81 -4.65
N PHE A 38 0.74 -1.61 -3.89
CA PHE A 38 -0.69 -1.46 -3.66
C PHE A 38 -1.00 -1.67 -2.18
N LYS A 39 -2.08 -1.05 -1.72
CA LYS A 39 -2.58 -1.23 -0.36
C LYS A 39 -4.02 -1.70 -0.40
N ALA A 40 -4.31 -2.85 0.19
CA ALA A 40 -5.68 -3.26 0.43
C ALA A 40 -6.32 -2.34 1.47
N GLY A 41 -7.59 -1.96 1.29
CA GLY A 41 -8.32 -1.11 2.22
C GLY A 41 -8.17 0.40 1.97
N PRO A 42 -8.93 1.24 2.68
CA PRO A 42 -9.02 2.68 2.43
C PRO A 42 -7.96 3.48 3.21
N ASP A 43 -6.71 3.00 3.26
CA ASP A 43 -5.62 3.58 4.04
C ASP A 43 -4.90 4.74 3.32
N PHE A 44 -4.43 5.76 4.06
CA PHE A 44 -3.69 6.91 3.51
C PHE A 44 -2.21 6.96 3.92
N ILE A 45 -1.81 6.19 4.93
CA ILE A 45 -0.50 6.26 5.56
C ILE A 45 0.45 5.26 4.91
N ASP A 46 0.03 4.00 4.83
CA ASP A 46 0.83 2.91 4.27
C ASP A 46 1.24 3.19 2.81
N PRO A 47 0.36 3.74 1.93
CA PRO A 47 0.76 4.17 0.59
C PRO A 47 1.93 5.18 0.56
N GLY A 48 2.04 6.05 1.57
CA GLY A 48 3.14 6.98 1.72
C GLY A 48 4.46 6.25 1.97
N HIS A 49 4.46 5.27 2.89
CA HIS A 49 5.64 4.44 3.17
C HIS A 49 6.04 3.58 1.97
N HIS A 50 5.06 3.00 1.27
CA HIS A 50 5.31 2.28 0.02
C HIS A 50 6.06 3.14 -1.00
N ARG A 51 5.62 4.40 -1.15
CA ARG A 51 6.25 5.36 -2.06
C ARG A 51 7.67 5.71 -1.66
N LEU A 52 7.94 5.83 -0.35
CA LEU A 52 9.30 6.08 0.15
C LEU A 52 10.27 4.95 -0.20
N VAL A 53 9.85 3.69 -0.09
CA VAL A 53 10.74 2.54 -0.35
C VAL A 53 10.84 2.17 -1.83
N THR A 54 9.78 2.36 -2.62
CA THR A 54 9.73 1.99 -4.04
C THR A 54 10.00 3.14 -5.01
N GLY A 55 9.85 4.39 -4.57
CA GLY A 55 9.84 5.57 -5.43
C GLY A 55 8.60 5.69 -6.34
N ARG A 56 7.59 4.83 -6.18
CA ARG A 56 6.37 4.81 -7.00
C ARG A 56 5.14 5.01 -6.14
N ASP A 57 4.14 5.69 -6.69
CA ASP A 57 2.88 5.91 -5.97
C ASP A 57 2.19 4.56 -5.71
N SER A 58 1.66 4.39 -4.50
CA SER A 58 0.87 3.23 -4.12
C SER A 58 -0.61 3.52 -4.28
N HIS A 59 -1.35 2.51 -4.76
CA HIS A 59 -2.77 2.64 -5.04
C HIS A 59 -3.61 1.75 -4.12
N ASN A 60 -4.72 2.30 -3.64
CA ASN A 60 -5.67 1.55 -2.82
C ASN A 60 -6.48 0.57 -3.67
N LEU A 61 -6.67 -0.62 -3.13
CA LEU A 61 -7.57 -1.65 -3.64
C LEU A 61 -8.54 -2.00 -2.52
N ASP A 62 -9.82 -1.73 -2.73
CA ASP A 62 -10.79 -1.72 -1.65
C ASP A 62 -12.11 -2.33 -2.11
N GLY A 63 -12.54 -3.41 -1.44
CA GLY A 63 -13.78 -4.10 -1.75
C GLY A 63 -15.02 -3.44 -1.16
N TRP A 64 -14.87 -2.38 -0.37
CA TRP A 64 -15.98 -1.64 0.24
C TRP A 64 -16.43 -0.47 -0.64
N MET A 65 -15.46 0.26 -1.20
CA MET A 65 -15.67 1.43 -2.06
C MET A 65 -15.78 1.06 -3.55
N MET A 66 -15.20 -0.07 -3.95
CA MET A 66 -15.06 -0.44 -5.36
C MET A 66 -15.43 -1.90 -5.61
N ASP A 67 -16.09 -2.14 -6.73
CA ASP A 67 -16.39 -3.50 -7.19
C ASP A 67 -15.13 -4.25 -7.68
N ARG A 68 -15.32 -5.54 -7.99
CA ARG A 68 -14.26 -6.43 -8.50
C ARG A 68 -13.60 -5.88 -9.76
N ASP A 69 -14.37 -5.36 -10.70
CA ASP A 69 -13.84 -4.97 -12.00
C ASP A 69 -13.03 -3.67 -11.90
N ARG A 70 -13.46 -2.71 -11.08
CA ARG A 70 -12.72 -1.50 -10.80
C ARG A 70 -11.38 -1.81 -10.12
N ASN A 71 -11.36 -2.68 -9.12
CA ASN A 71 -10.12 -3.10 -8.46
C ASN A 71 -9.14 -3.79 -9.44
N ARG A 72 -9.64 -4.69 -10.29
CA ARG A 72 -8.82 -5.33 -11.33
C ARG A 72 -8.28 -4.33 -12.34
N GLN A 73 -9.07 -3.33 -12.74
CA GLN A 73 -8.63 -2.26 -13.64
C GLN A 73 -7.53 -1.42 -13.02
N ILE A 74 -7.66 -1.04 -11.75
CA ILE A 74 -6.65 -0.26 -11.01
C ILE A 74 -5.36 -1.07 -10.92
N PHE A 75 -5.44 -2.32 -10.47
CA PHE A 75 -4.28 -3.20 -10.36
C PHE A 75 -3.53 -3.32 -11.69
N ARG A 76 -4.24 -3.67 -12.77
CA ARG A 76 -3.65 -3.80 -14.11
C ARG A 76 -3.02 -2.49 -14.59
N ARG A 77 -3.70 -1.37 -14.40
CA ARG A 77 -3.22 -0.04 -14.83
C ARG A 77 -1.88 0.32 -14.19
N TYR A 78 -1.70 0.05 -12.91
CA TYR A 78 -0.49 0.48 -12.19
C TYR A 78 0.60 -0.61 -12.10
N ALA A 79 0.22 -1.87 -12.28
CA ALA A 79 1.15 -2.99 -12.43
C ALA A 79 1.78 -3.04 -13.83
N CYS A 80 1.18 -2.40 -14.84
CA CYS A 80 1.81 -2.34 -16.16
C CYS A 80 3.16 -1.60 -16.07
N ASN A 81 4.17 -2.13 -16.77
CA ASN A 81 5.57 -1.69 -16.69
C ASN A 81 6.24 -1.85 -15.31
N ALA A 82 5.69 -2.69 -14.43
CA ALA A 82 6.38 -3.16 -13.23
C ALA A 82 7.07 -4.50 -13.51
N ASP A 83 8.09 -4.82 -12.74
CA ASP A 83 8.71 -6.15 -12.70
C ASP A 83 8.09 -6.99 -11.56
N ALA A 84 7.64 -6.31 -10.49
CA ALA A 84 6.90 -6.90 -9.38
C ALA A 84 5.73 -6.02 -8.94
N ALA A 85 4.57 -6.61 -8.66
CA ALA A 85 3.42 -5.96 -8.04
C ALA A 85 3.17 -6.54 -6.65
N VAL A 86 3.21 -5.68 -5.62
CA VAL A 86 3.11 -6.09 -4.22
C VAL A 86 1.89 -5.45 -3.60
N VAL A 87 0.93 -6.27 -3.17
CA VAL A 87 -0.27 -5.81 -2.46
C VAL A 87 -0.08 -6.03 -0.97
N GLU A 88 0.01 -4.96 -0.18
CA GLU A 88 -0.07 -5.08 1.28
C GLU A 88 -1.53 -5.27 1.71
N GLY A 89 -1.81 -6.34 2.45
CA GLY A 89 -3.12 -6.63 3.03
C GLY A 89 -3.57 -5.63 4.10
N VAL A 90 -4.84 -5.70 4.48
CA VAL A 90 -5.45 -4.97 5.59
C VAL A 90 -5.89 -5.96 6.67
N MET A 91 -5.77 -5.56 7.95
CA MET A 91 -6.11 -6.41 9.12
C MET A 91 -5.48 -7.81 9.04
N GLY A 92 -6.12 -8.85 9.59
CA GLY A 92 -5.82 -10.25 9.27
C GLY A 92 -6.37 -10.65 7.90
N LEU A 93 -5.83 -11.71 7.30
CA LEU A 93 -6.13 -12.15 5.93
C LEU A 93 -7.64 -12.26 5.65
N TYR A 94 -8.38 -12.85 6.59
CA TYR A 94 -9.82 -13.09 6.47
C TYR A 94 -10.69 -12.03 7.14
N ASP A 95 -10.07 -11.07 7.82
CA ASP A 95 -10.82 -10.04 8.52
C ASP A 95 -11.32 -8.99 7.51
N GLY A 96 -12.63 -8.73 7.53
CA GLY A 96 -13.28 -7.77 6.66
C GLY A 96 -14.43 -7.07 7.38
N PHE A 97 -15.45 -6.70 6.61
CA PHE A 97 -16.64 -5.99 7.12
C PHE A 97 -17.47 -6.83 8.10
N SER A 98 -17.50 -8.15 7.90
CA SER A 98 -18.38 -9.07 8.63
C SER A 98 -17.59 -10.31 9.04
N GLY A 99 -17.95 -10.90 10.18
CA GLY A 99 -17.42 -12.21 10.59
C GLY A 99 -18.06 -13.39 9.83
N ARG A 100 -19.01 -13.15 8.91
CA ARG A 100 -19.71 -14.19 8.14
C ARG A 100 -19.29 -14.23 6.67
N GLU A 101 -18.81 -13.12 6.14
CA GLU A 101 -18.53 -12.92 4.72
C GLU A 101 -17.13 -12.31 4.58
N GLU A 102 -16.49 -12.56 3.44
CA GLU A 102 -15.14 -12.06 3.17
C GLU A 102 -15.11 -10.62 2.62
N THR A 103 -16.25 -9.93 2.55
CA THR A 103 -16.36 -8.59 1.97
C THR A 103 -15.40 -7.61 2.67
N GLY A 104 -14.56 -6.95 1.88
CA GLY A 104 -13.55 -6.01 2.38
C GLY A 104 -12.29 -6.66 2.97
N SER A 105 -12.18 -7.99 2.96
CA SER A 105 -10.98 -8.70 3.45
C SER A 105 -9.85 -8.71 2.43
N SER A 106 -8.64 -9.00 2.93
CA SER A 106 -7.47 -9.23 2.08
C SER A 106 -7.65 -10.49 1.21
N ALA A 107 -8.30 -11.54 1.73
CA ALA A 107 -8.60 -12.78 1.01
C ALA A 107 -9.46 -12.52 -0.23
N GLN A 108 -10.56 -11.77 -0.08
CA GLN A 108 -11.41 -11.39 -1.21
C GLN A 108 -10.61 -10.69 -2.30
N MET A 109 -9.77 -9.71 -1.92
CA MET A 109 -8.97 -8.96 -2.87
C MET A 109 -7.94 -9.85 -3.59
N ALA A 110 -7.27 -10.74 -2.87
CA ALA A 110 -6.36 -11.72 -3.47
C ALA A 110 -7.08 -12.61 -4.50
N LYS A 111 -8.29 -13.12 -4.19
CA LYS A 111 -9.10 -13.91 -5.13
C LYS A 111 -9.57 -13.11 -6.34
N TRP A 112 -9.98 -11.86 -6.15
CA TRP A 112 -10.40 -11.00 -7.25
C TRP A 112 -9.28 -10.71 -8.25
N LEU A 113 -8.07 -10.52 -7.74
CA LEU A 113 -6.88 -10.23 -8.53
C LEU A 113 -6.20 -11.51 -9.06
N GLY A 114 -6.44 -12.67 -8.43
CA GLY A 114 -5.78 -13.93 -8.75
C GLY A 114 -4.35 -14.00 -8.23
N LEU A 115 -4.10 -13.46 -7.03
CA LEU A 115 -2.76 -13.35 -6.45
C LEU A 115 -2.49 -14.46 -5.42
N PRO A 116 -1.29 -15.08 -5.43
CA PRO A 116 -0.82 -15.83 -4.28
C PRO A 116 -0.68 -14.93 -3.06
N VAL A 117 -1.03 -15.45 -1.89
CA VAL A 117 -0.82 -14.79 -0.59
C VAL A 117 0.44 -15.31 0.07
N LEU A 118 1.34 -14.40 0.42
CA LEU A 118 2.46 -14.64 1.33
C LEU A 118 1.96 -14.35 2.75
N LEU A 119 1.73 -15.41 3.53
CA LEU A 119 1.15 -15.32 4.87
C LEU A 119 2.24 -15.04 5.90
N VAL A 120 2.16 -13.89 6.55
CA VAL A 120 3.00 -13.50 7.67
C VAL A 120 2.41 -14.04 8.96
N ILE A 121 3.16 -14.94 9.61
CA ILE A 121 2.82 -15.51 10.92
C ILE A 121 3.76 -14.88 11.95
N ASP A 122 3.19 -14.26 12.99
CA ASP A 122 3.96 -13.90 14.18
C ASP A 122 4.33 -15.16 14.94
N ALA A 123 5.60 -15.55 14.83
CA ALA A 123 6.14 -16.74 15.47
C ALA A 123 6.58 -16.48 16.91
N ARG A 124 6.37 -15.27 17.47
CA ARG A 124 6.79 -14.95 18.82
C ARG A 124 6.23 -15.97 19.82
N SER A 125 7.13 -16.66 20.52
CA SER A 125 6.77 -17.64 21.55
C SER A 125 5.91 -18.79 21.02
N MET A 126 6.02 -19.13 19.73
CA MET A 126 5.31 -20.26 19.10
C MET A 126 6.29 -21.28 18.52
N ALA A 127 6.05 -22.56 18.77
CA ALA A 127 6.72 -23.65 18.04
C ALA A 127 5.69 -24.41 17.21
N ARG A 128 5.31 -25.63 17.63
CA ARG A 128 4.36 -26.50 16.91
C ARG A 128 2.99 -25.86 16.63
N SER A 129 2.52 -24.93 17.46
CA SER A 129 1.26 -24.21 17.25
C SER A 129 1.23 -23.39 15.95
N ALA A 130 2.39 -22.93 15.46
CA ALA A 130 2.46 -22.24 14.17
C ALA A 130 2.03 -23.15 13.01
N ALA A 131 2.25 -24.46 13.10
CA ALA A 131 1.74 -25.43 12.14
C ALA A 131 0.21 -25.55 12.15
N ALA A 132 -0.41 -25.46 13.32
CA ALA A 132 -1.88 -25.45 13.43
C ALA A 132 -2.48 -24.18 12.81
N ILE A 133 -1.84 -23.03 13.02
CA ILE A 133 -2.22 -21.75 12.40
C ILE A 133 -2.07 -21.85 10.88
N ALA A 134 -0.88 -22.24 10.40
CA ALA A 134 -0.59 -22.40 8.97
C ALA A 134 -1.61 -23.33 8.29
N LEU A 135 -1.86 -24.51 8.87
CA LEU A 135 -2.84 -25.45 8.37
C LEU A 135 -4.24 -24.84 8.35
N GLY A 136 -4.65 -24.18 9.44
CA GLY A 136 -5.95 -23.50 9.55
C GLY A 136 -6.16 -22.50 8.43
N PHE A 137 -5.21 -21.60 8.21
CA PHE A 137 -5.28 -20.63 7.12
C PHE A 137 -5.26 -21.30 5.74
N ARG A 138 -4.50 -22.38 5.53
CA ARG A 138 -4.51 -23.11 4.25
C ARG A 138 -5.84 -23.78 3.95
N VAL A 139 -6.54 -24.33 4.96
CA VAL A 139 -7.76 -25.14 4.74
C VAL A 139 -9.06 -24.37 4.93
N PHE A 140 -9.02 -23.19 5.56
CA PHE A 140 -10.20 -22.37 5.87
C PHE A 140 -10.89 -21.86 4.60
N ASP A 141 -10.12 -21.34 3.63
CA ASP A 141 -10.62 -20.97 2.30
C ASP A 141 -9.78 -21.69 1.24
N ARG A 142 -10.35 -22.74 0.63
CA ARG A 142 -9.68 -23.56 -0.39
C ARG A 142 -9.58 -22.89 -1.75
N GLU A 143 -10.34 -21.83 -2.01
CA GLU A 143 -10.23 -21.06 -3.24
C GLU A 143 -9.04 -20.10 -3.20
N LEU A 144 -8.57 -19.76 -1.99
CA LEU A 144 -7.45 -18.88 -1.78
C LEU A 144 -6.11 -19.64 -1.90
N HIS A 145 -5.24 -19.15 -2.78
CA HIS A 145 -3.89 -19.71 -2.91
C HIS A 145 -2.93 -19.06 -1.91
N ILE A 146 -2.57 -19.78 -0.85
CA ILE A 146 -1.44 -19.41 0.02
C ILE A 146 -0.16 -19.84 -0.69
N GLY A 147 0.55 -18.88 -1.26
CA GLY A 147 1.77 -19.09 -2.04
C GLY A 147 3.03 -19.25 -1.19
N GLY A 148 2.96 -18.96 0.11
CA GLY A 148 4.05 -19.25 1.03
C GLY A 148 3.86 -18.63 2.42
N ILE A 149 4.70 -19.07 3.36
CA ILE A 149 4.73 -18.57 4.73
C ILE A 149 6.00 -17.76 4.97
N ILE A 150 5.83 -16.63 5.65
CA ILE A 150 6.91 -15.84 6.23
C ILE A 150 6.75 -15.88 7.74
N LEU A 151 7.75 -16.38 8.45
CA LEU A 151 7.75 -16.40 9.91
C LEU A 151 8.42 -15.13 10.43
N ASN A 152 7.66 -14.29 11.13
CA ASN A 152 8.15 -13.05 11.71
C ASN A 152 8.41 -13.19 13.22
N ARG A 153 9.30 -12.35 13.76
CA ARG A 153 9.68 -12.31 15.19
C ARG A 153 10.22 -13.66 15.71
N VAL A 154 10.98 -14.35 14.87
CA VAL A 154 11.65 -15.62 15.24
C VAL A 154 12.80 -15.32 16.20
N GLY A 155 12.88 -16.05 17.31
CA GLY A 155 13.88 -15.80 18.36
C GLY A 155 15.31 -16.28 18.04
N SER A 156 15.47 -17.29 17.19
CA SER A 156 16.78 -17.83 16.78
C SER A 156 16.63 -18.73 15.54
N ALA A 157 17.76 -19.09 14.90
CA ALA A 157 17.75 -20.05 13.79
C ALA A 157 17.14 -21.40 14.20
N THR A 158 17.53 -21.95 15.35
CA THR A 158 16.98 -23.21 15.88
C THR A 158 15.47 -23.14 16.13
N HIS A 159 14.97 -22.00 16.59
CA HIS A 159 13.53 -21.77 16.75
C HIS A 159 12.81 -21.76 15.39
N GLY A 160 13.40 -21.13 14.38
CA GLY A 160 12.90 -21.15 13.00
C GLY A 160 12.80 -22.56 12.42
N GLU A 161 13.85 -23.36 12.55
CA GLU A 161 13.87 -24.76 12.09
C GLU A 161 12.84 -25.63 12.81
N MET A 162 12.66 -25.46 14.13
CA MET A 162 11.63 -26.20 14.86
C MET A 162 10.21 -25.88 14.33
N ILE A 163 9.94 -24.63 13.96
CA ILE A 163 8.67 -24.26 13.35
C ILE A 163 8.56 -24.81 11.92
N ARG A 164 9.68 -24.82 11.17
CA ARG A 164 9.76 -25.43 9.84
C ARG A 164 9.28 -26.86 9.86
N GLU A 165 9.93 -27.69 10.69
CA GLU A 165 9.62 -29.10 10.84
C GLU A 165 8.15 -29.31 11.21
N ALA A 166 7.61 -28.48 12.10
CA ALA A 166 6.23 -28.55 12.49
C ALA A 166 5.27 -28.26 11.32
N ILE A 167 5.51 -27.20 10.54
CA ILE A 167 4.67 -26.83 9.39
C ILE A 167 4.79 -27.88 8.28
N GLU A 168 6.00 -28.31 7.94
CA GLU A 168 6.25 -29.31 6.90
C GLU A 168 5.61 -30.67 7.26
N SER A 169 5.53 -31.02 8.56
CA SER A 169 4.88 -32.25 9.01
C SER A 169 3.35 -32.29 8.76
N THR A 170 2.69 -31.14 8.65
CA THR A 170 1.23 -31.07 8.42
C THR A 170 0.87 -30.52 7.04
N SER A 171 1.78 -29.78 6.40
CA SER A 171 1.57 -29.03 5.17
C SER A 171 2.85 -29.03 4.31
N PRO A 172 3.33 -30.20 3.82
CA PRO A 172 4.61 -30.32 3.11
C PRO A 172 4.68 -29.50 1.82
N ASP A 173 3.54 -29.25 1.16
CA ASP A 173 3.50 -28.44 -0.07
C ASP A 173 3.42 -26.93 0.19
N LEU A 174 3.40 -26.49 1.45
CA LEU A 174 3.30 -25.07 1.78
C LEU A 174 4.72 -24.50 1.97
N PRO A 175 5.25 -23.72 1.01
CA PRO A 175 6.62 -23.29 1.06
C PRO A 175 6.83 -22.27 2.20
N ILE A 176 7.90 -22.47 2.96
CA ILE A 176 8.38 -21.48 3.94
C ILE A 176 9.47 -20.65 3.27
N LEU A 177 9.18 -19.38 3.05
CA LEU A 177 10.04 -18.45 2.32
C LEU A 177 11.19 -17.93 3.18
N GLY A 178 11.08 -18.02 4.51
CA GLY A 178 12.16 -17.68 5.42
C GLY A 178 11.71 -17.28 6.82
N TYR A 179 12.69 -16.81 7.60
CA TYR A 179 12.55 -16.44 9.01
C TYR A 179 13.10 -15.05 9.22
N LEU A 180 12.29 -14.22 9.85
CA LEU A 180 12.68 -12.85 10.17
C LEU A 180 12.86 -12.72 11.67
N PRO A 181 14.08 -12.35 12.14
CA PRO A 181 14.31 -12.08 13.54
C PRO A 181 13.53 -10.84 13.97
N ARG A 182 13.22 -10.75 15.26
CA ARG A 182 12.67 -9.50 15.82
C ARG A 182 13.69 -8.37 15.70
N GLN A 183 13.28 -7.25 15.14
CA GLN A 183 14.09 -6.05 14.99
C GLN A 183 13.29 -4.85 15.53
N GLU A 184 13.69 -4.30 16.67
CA GLU A 184 13.01 -3.16 17.30
C GLU A 184 13.27 -1.87 16.51
N ASP A 185 14.46 -1.74 15.93
CA ASP A 185 14.88 -0.58 15.12
C ASP A 185 14.17 -0.48 13.75
N LEU A 186 13.42 -1.52 13.36
CA LEU A 186 12.60 -1.58 12.15
C LEU A 186 11.13 -1.32 12.42
N GLU A 187 10.74 -1.10 13.68
CA GLU A 187 9.38 -0.68 13.98
C GLU A 187 9.14 0.71 13.37
N ILE A 188 8.14 0.78 12.50
CA ILE A 188 7.62 2.05 12.03
C ILE A 188 7.06 2.75 13.28
N PRO A 189 7.56 3.94 13.65
CA PRO A 189 7.22 4.58 14.93
C PRO A 189 5.72 4.53 15.21
N SER A 190 5.37 4.02 16.39
CA SER A 190 3.97 3.82 16.74
C SER A 190 3.22 5.15 16.77
N ARG A 191 2.12 5.16 16.02
CA ARG A 191 1.26 6.30 15.69
C ARG A 191 0.51 6.74 16.95
N HIS A 192 1.00 7.75 17.67
CA HIS A 192 0.14 8.43 18.65
C HIS A 192 -0.80 9.47 18.03
N LEU A 193 -0.60 9.85 16.77
CA LEU A 193 -1.52 10.73 16.01
C LEU A 193 -1.23 10.73 14.49
N GLY A 194 -0.49 9.75 13.96
CA GLY A 194 0.01 9.79 12.57
C GLY A 194 0.94 10.97 12.27
N LEU A 195 1.57 11.51 13.32
CA LEU A 195 2.52 12.63 13.38
C LEU A 195 3.79 12.49 12.53
N VAL A 196 3.94 11.38 11.83
CA VAL A 196 5.07 11.12 10.96
C VAL A 196 4.50 10.67 9.63
N THR A 197 4.16 11.64 8.79
CA THR A 197 3.78 11.38 7.40
C THR A 197 5.03 11.02 6.60
N ALA A 198 4.86 10.41 5.42
CA ALA A 198 5.96 10.24 4.47
C ALA A 198 6.59 11.57 4.00
N GLY A 199 6.02 12.73 4.36
CA GLY A 199 6.65 14.04 4.18
C GLY A 199 7.55 14.46 5.34
N ASP A 200 7.33 13.91 6.54
CA ASP A 200 8.12 14.21 7.75
C ASP A 200 9.35 13.30 7.87
N LEU A 201 9.21 12.04 7.41
CA LEU A 201 10.35 11.21 7.05
C LEU A 201 10.81 11.71 5.70
N GLY A 202 11.94 12.40 5.62
CA GLY A 202 12.64 12.51 4.35
C GLY A 202 12.86 11.11 3.74
N PRO A 203 13.43 11.00 2.53
CA PRO A 203 13.97 9.73 2.08
C PRO A 203 15.12 9.33 3.01
N ASP A 204 14.80 8.76 4.17
CA ASP A 204 15.75 8.18 5.10
C ASP A 204 16.25 6.89 4.45
N ALA A 205 17.14 7.06 3.47
CA ALA A 205 17.85 5.98 2.81
C ALA A 205 18.38 4.93 3.81
N PRO A 206 18.89 5.32 5.01
CA PRO A 206 19.29 4.36 6.03
C PRO A 206 18.16 3.43 6.51
N HIS A 207 16.91 3.90 6.61
CA HIS A 207 15.79 3.05 7.04
C HIS A 207 15.38 2.06 5.95
N ARG A 208 15.34 2.52 4.69
CA ARG A 208 15.08 1.65 3.53
C ARG A 208 16.13 0.56 3.40
N ASP A 209 17.41 0.90 3.55
CA ASP A 209 18.50 -0.06 3.38
C ASP A 209 18.50 -1.10 4.53
N LYS A 210 18.22 -0.70 5.77
CA LYS A 210 18.01 -1.63 6.89
C LYS A 210 16.83 -2.59 6.67
N LEU A 211 15.71 -2.08 6.15
CA LEU A 211 14.54 -2.90 5.78
C LEU A 211 14.89 -3.93 4.70
N ALA A 212 15.66 -3.52 3.70
CA ALA A 212 16.11 -4.40 2.63
C ALA A 212 17.11 -5.45 3.13
N ASP A 213 18.08 -5.08 3.98
CA ASP A 213 19.04 -6.01 4.61
C ASP A 213 18.30 -7.10 5.40
N TRP A 214 17.37 -6.70 6.26
CA TRP A 214 16.58 -7.63 7.08
C TRP A 214 15.80 -8.66 6.25
N ILE A 215 15.28 -8.25 5.10
CA ILE A 215 14.56 -9.15 4.19
C ILE A 215 15.52 -10.02 3.38
N GLU A 216 16.62 -9.47 2.87
CA GLU A 216 17.60 -10.24 2.09
C GLU A 216 18.33 -11.29 2.94
N ASP A 217 18.57 -11.00 4.22
CA ASP A 217 19.16 -11.95 5.16
C ASP A 217 18.17 -13.04 5.60
N GLY A 218 16.89 -12.72 5.65
CA GLY A 218 15.86 -13.59 6.25
C GLY A 218 15.00 -14.37 5.26
N LEU A 219 14.86 -13.92 4.01
CA LEU A 219 13.97 -14.49 2.99
C LEU A 219 14.70 -14.91 1.70
N ASP A 220 14.30 -16.04 1.12
CA ASP A 220 14.68 -16.41 -0.24
C ASP A 220 13.84 -15.64 -1.28
N LEU A 221 14.31 -14.42 -1.61
CA LEU A 221 13.65 -13.55 -2.58
C LEU A 221 13.65 -14.12 -4.00
N ASP A 222 14.63 -14.94 -4.37
CA ASP A 222 14.66 -15.54 -5.71
C ASP A 222 13.58 -16.60 -5.84
N SER A 223 13.38 -17.41 -4.80
CA SER A 223 12.28 -18.37 -4.72
C SER A 223 10.93 -17.67 -4.68
N LEU A 224 10.80 -16.59 -3.90
CA LEU A 224 9.59 -15.75 -3.88
C LEU A 224 9.26 -15.22 -5.29
N LEU A 225 10.23 -14.64 -5.99
CA LEU A 225 10.02 -14.12 -7.35
C LEU A 225 9.68 -15.23 -8.36
N ARG A 226 10.31 -16.41 -8.25
CA ARG A 226 9.97 -17.56 -9.10
C ARG A 226 8.54 -18.06 -8.87
N GLN A 227 8.12 -18.17 -7.62
CA GLN A 227 6.79 -18.67 -7.25
C GLN A 227 5.66 -17.70 -7.62
N THR A 228 5.98 -16.41 -7.71
CA THR A 228 5.00 -15.34 -7.96
C THR A 228 5.10 -14.73 -9.36
N GLY A 229 6.13 -15.09 -10.15
CA GLY A 229 6.50 -14.56 -11.47
C GLY A 229 5.57 -14.92 -12.64
N GLY A 230 4.48 -15.64 -12.39
CA GLY A 230 3.59 -16.18 -13.42
C GLY A 230 2.44 -15.26 -13.84
N TYR A 231 2.30 -14.07 -13.22
CA TYR A 231 1.10 -13.26 -13.40
C TYR A 231 1.05 -12.60 -14.77
N GLU A 232 0.01 -12.92 -15.56
CA GLU A 232 -0.17 -12.39 -16.90
C GLU A 232 -0.94 -11.06 -16.89
N LEU A 233 -0.24 -9.99 -17.26
CA LEU A 233 -0.85 -8.72 -17.62
C LEU A 233 -1.19 -8.72 -19.11
N HIS A 234 -2.49 -8.69 -19.42
CA HIS A 234 -3.00 -8.46 -20.76
C HIS A 234 -2.87 -6.97 -21.13
N GLU A 235 -2.38 -6.69 -22.34
CA GLU A 235 -1.97 -5.35 -22.80
C GLU A 235 -3.11 -4.40 -23.16
N ASP A 236 -4.37 -4.81 -22.99
CA ASP A 236 -5.54 -4.05 -23.47
C ASP A 236 -5.84 -2.75 -22.71
N ILE A 237 -5.01 -2.37 -21.73
CA ILE A 237 -5.13 -1.10 -21.02
C ILE A 237 -3.89 -0.29 -21.35
N ALA A 238 -4.08 0.79 -22.13
CA ALA A 238 -3.05 1.76 -22.41
C ALA A 238 -2.27 2.09 -21.13
N ALA A 239 -0.97 1.79 -21.14
CA ALA A 239 -0.08 2.10 -20.04
C ALA A 239 -0.29 3.58 -19.63
N PRO A 240 -0.34 3.92 -18.33
CA PRO A 240 -0.41 5.31 -17.94
C PRO A 240 0.82 6.00 -18.52
N GLY A 241 0.57 6.90 -19.47
CA GLY A 241 1.57 7.83 -19.95
C GLY A 241 1.96 8.72 -18.80
N ARG A 242 3.10 8.41 -18.16
CA ARG A 242 3.72 9.16 -17.06
C ARG A 242 2.86 9.23 -15.78
N PRO A 243 3.47 9.53 -14.62
CA PRO A 243 2.70 9.97 -13.45
C PRO A 243 1.69 11.02 -13.90
N VAL A 244 0.48 11.01 -13.33
CA VAL A 244 -0.50 12.06 -13.53
C VAL A 244 0.10 13.34 -12.95
N HIS A 245 0.96 14.01 -13.73
CA HIS A 245 1.18 15.43 -13.59
C HIS A 245 -0.21 16.02 -13.75
N LEU A 246 -0.71 16.62 -12.66
CA LEU A 246 -2.06 17.18 -12.46
C LEU A 246 -2.45 18.27 -13.50
N VAL A 247 -1.73 18.36 -14.61
CA VAL A 247 -1.75 19.45 -15.58
C VAL A 247 -2.11 18.96 -17.01
N SER A 248 -2.19 17.65 -17.28
CA SER A 248 -2.37 17.16 -18.65
C SER A 248 -3.82 16.80 -18.98
N ARG A 249 -4.43 17.55 -19.91
CA ARG A 249 -5.81 17.35 -20.43
C ARG A 249 -5.91 16.02 -21.20
N PRO A 250 -6.98 15.23 -21.03
CA PRO A 250 -7.28 14.11 -21.94
C PRO A 250 -7.44 14.61 -23.38
N LYS A 251 -6.82 13.93 -24.35
CA LYS A 251 -7.00 14.22 -25.78
C LYS A 251 -8.48 13.97 -26.13
N GLY A 252 -9.24 15.03 -26.41
CA GLY A 252 -10.64 14.95 -26.86
C GLY A 252 -11.68 15.66 -25.99
N ALA A 253 -11.32 16.18 -24.81
CA ALA A 253 -12.26 17.01 -24.03
C ALA A 253 -12.55 18.31 -24.79
N THR A 254 -13.81 18.65 -25.06
CA THR A 254 -14.25 19.82 -25.85
C THR A 254 -14.90 20.95 -25.02
N GLY A 255 -15.04 20.77 -23.70
CA GLY A 255 -15.66 21.75 -22.78
C GLY A 255 -14.73 22.84 -22.21
N LYS A 256 -15.33 23.83 -21.52
CA LYS A 256 -14.61 24.85 -20.73
C LYS A 256 -13.81 24.18 -19.60
N ARG A 257 -12.57 24.64 -19.38
CA ARG A 257 -11.63 24.06 -18.41
C ARG A 257 -12.05 24.42 -16.97
N VAL A 258 -12.63 23.47 -16.23
CA VAL A 258 -12.95 23.64 -14.81
C VAL A 258 -11.66 23.42 -14.00
N ARG A 259 -11.19 24.46 -13.30
CA ARG A 259 -10.00 24.38 -12.44
C ARG A 259 -10.43 24.15 -10.99
N ILE A 260 -9.90 23.13 -10.35
CA ILE A 260 -10.28 22.76 -8.97
C ILE A 260 -9.03 22.84 -8.09
N GLY A 261 -9.03 23.75 -7.12
CA GLY A 261 -7.93 23.88 -6.16
C GLY A 261 -7.88 22.65 -5.25
N ILE A 262 -6.70 22.04 -5.09
CA ILE A 262 -6.49 20.89 -4.20
C ILE A 262 -5.54 21.31 -3.08
N ALA A 263 -6.02 21.41 -1.85
CA ALA A 263 -5.18 21.74 -0.71
C ALA A 263 -4.19 20.59 -0.45
N ARG A 264 -2.90 20.78 -0.69
CA ARG A 264 -1.92 19.70 -0.63
C ARG A 264 -0.66 20.13 0.10
N ASP A 265 -0.55 19.70 1.34
CA ASP A 265 0.62 19.88 2.20
C ASP A 265 0.56 18.93 3.40
N GLU A 266 1.39 19.16 4.42
CA GLU A 266 1.49 18.33 5.61
C GLU A 266 0.18 18.33 6.43
N ALA A 267 -0.60 19.42 6.37
CA ALA A 267 -1.91 19.49 7.02
C ALA A 267 -3.00 18.79 6.19
N PHE A 268 -2.89 18.83 4.86
CA PHE A 268 -3.85 18.26 3.92
C PHE A 268 -3.16 17.25 3.00
N CYS A 269 -2.88 16.05 3.52
CA CYS A 269 -2.09 15.03 2.82
C CYS A 269 -2.88 13.76 2.44
N PHE A 270 -4.15 13.63 2.83
CA PHE A 270 -4.92 12.40 2.58
C PHE A 270 -5.75 12.50 1.31
N TYR A 271 -5.27 11.80 0.28
CA TYR A 271 -5.91 11.75 -1.03
C TYR A 271 -5.84 10.35 -1.63
N TYR A 272 -6.96 9.87 -2.15
CA TYR A 272 -6.98 8.72 -3.04
C TYR A 272 -6.58 9.17 -4.45
N GLY A 273 -5.48 8.64 -4.97
CA GLY A 273 -4.99 8.99 -6.31
C GLY A 273 -6.03 8.77 -7.41
N GLU A 274 -6.87 7.74 -7.26
CA GLU A 274 -7.96 7.46 -8.21
C GLU A 274 -9.01 8.56 -8.30
N ASN A 275 -9.34 9.21 -7.18
CA ASN A 275 -10.30 10.31 -7.18
C ASN A 275 -9.77 11.50 -8.00
N LEU A 276 -8.50 11.85 -7.81
CA LEU A 276 -7.86 12.93 -8.56
C LEU A 276 -7.70 12.59 -10.05
N ARG A 277 -7.40 11.33 -10.36
CA ARG A 277 -7.33 10.83 -11.74
C ARG A 277 -8.70 10.90 -12.42
N LEU A 278 -9.75 10.38 -11.79
CA LEU A 278 -11.12 10.40 -12.32
C LEU A 278 -11.61 11.85 -12.52
N LEU A 279 -11.26 12.76 -11.61
CA LEU A 279 -11.56 14.19 -11.73
C LEU A 279 -10.90 14.79 -12.98
N ALA A 280 -9.63 14.45 -13.23
CA ALA A 280 -8.91 14.89 -14.43
C ALA A 280 -9.47 14.26 -15.72
N GLU A 281 -9.83 12.99 -15.70
CA GLU A 281 -10.47 12.30 -16.83
C GLU A 281 -11.86 12.87 -17.16
N ALA A 282 -12.60 13.35 -16.16
CA ALA A 282 -13.85 14.08 -16.33
C ALA A 282 -13.66 15.49 -16.92
N GLY A 283 -12.43 15.94 -17.15
CA GLY A 283 -12.10 17.20 -17.81
C GLY A 283 -11.76 18.36 -16.87
N ALA A 284 -11.73 18.13 -15.56
CA ALA A 284 -11.24 19.13 -14.62
C ALA A 284 -9.70 19.21 -14.63
N THR A 285 -9.16 20.33 -14.18
CA THR A 285 -7.72 20.50 -13.92
C THR A 285 -7.53 20.66 -12.42
N PRO A 286 -7.03 19.63 -11.71
CA PRO A 286 -6.65 19.77 -10.32
C PRO A 286 -5.44 20.70 -10.19
N VAL A 287 -5.53 21.74 -9.36
CA VAL A 287 -4.46 22.73 -9.15
C VAL A 287 -4.03 22.64 -7.69
N PRO A 288 -2.86 22.05 -7.38
CA PRO A 288 -2.40 21.96 -6.00
C PRO A 288 -2.05 23.36 -5.45
N PHE A 289 -2.37 23.59 -4.18
CA PHE A 289 -1.90 24.74 -3.40
C PHE A 289 -1.69 24.31 -1.94
N SER A 290 -0.83 24.99 -1.19
CA SER A 290 -0.51 24.65 0.20
C SER A 290 -1.12 25.66 1.17
N PRO A 291 -2.17 25.28 1.93
CA PRO A 291 -2.67 26.09 3.05
C PRO A 291 -1.62 26.57 4.07
N LEU A 292 -0.55 25.80 4.26
CA LEU A 292 0.54 26.11 5.19
C LEU A 292 1.60 27.06 4.66
N ARG A 293 1.67 27.29 3.34
CA ARG A 293 2.77 28.03 2.69
C ARG A 293 2.30 29.12 1.73
N ASP A 294 1.25 28.87 0.96
CA ASP A 294 0.76 29.82 -0.03
C ASP A 294 -0.08 30.90 0.66
N SER A 295 0.18 32.17 0.36
CA SER A 295 -0.57 33.28 0.93
C SER A 295 -1.86 33.59 0.17
N HIS A 296 -2.03 33.04 -1.03
CA HIS A 296 -3.17 33.29 -1.92
C HIS A 296 -3.62 32.01 -2.61
N LEU A 297 -4.91 31.94 -2.96
CA LEU A 297 -5.46 30.90 -3.82
C LEU A 297 -4.89 31.03 -5.24
N PRO A 298 -4.69 29.92 -5.96
CA PRO A 298 -4.43 29.96 -7.39
C PRO A 298 -5.51 30.75 -8.13
N GLU A 299 -5.12 31.45 -9.19
CA GLU A 299 -6.07 32.19 -10.02
C GLU A 299 -7.01 31.26 -10.81
N ASP A 300 -8.19 31.79 -11.13
CA ASP A 300 -9.23 31.18 -11.97
C ASP A 300 -9.76 29.82 -11.46
N LEU A 301 -9.85 29.63 -10.14
CA LEU A 301 -10.48 28.44 -9.58
C LEU A 301 -12.01 28.48 -9.75
N HIS A 302 -12.59 27.32 -10.02
CA HIS A 302 -14.02 27.09 -10.20
C HIS A 302 -14.60 26.17 -9.11
N GLY A 303 -13.72 25.52 -8.34
CA GLY A 303 -14.05 24.74 -7.16
C GLY A 303 -12.79 24.52 -6.33
N MET A 304 -12.96 23.99 -5.12
CA MET A 304 -11.85 23.65 -4.24
C MET A 304 -12.17 22.37 -3.45
N ILE A 305 -11.15 21.55 -3.23
CA ILE A 305 -11.18 20.36 -2.38
C ILE A 305 -10.17 20.58 -1.26
N LEU A 306 -10.67 20.63 -0.03
CA LEU A 306 -9.86 20.52 1.18
C LEU A 306 -9.91 19.05 1.61
N GLY A 307 -8.83 18.31 1.34
CA GLY A 307 -8.75 16.88 1.64
C GLY A 307 -8.64 16.57 3.13
N GLY A 308 -8.41 15.30 3.45
CA GLY A 308 -8.09 14.90 4.81
C GLY A 308 -6.61 15.18 5.14
N GLY A 309 -6.25 14.94 6.39
CA GLY A 309 -4.90 15.06 6.89
C GLY A 309 -4.95 15.32 8.39
N TYR A 310 -4.02 16.14 8.88
CA TYR A 310 -3.91 16.49 10.29
C TYR A 310 -3.92 18.01 10.52
N PRO A 311 -4.93 18.75 10.02
CA PRO A 311 -4.97 20.20 10.14
C PRO A 311 -4.93 20.69 11.60
N GLU A 312 -5.38 19.88 12.55
CA GLU A 312 -5.34 20.15 13.99
C GLU A 312 -3.92 20.35 14.53
N LEU A 313 -2.92 19.66 13.95
CA LEU A 313 -1.51 19.81 14.33
C LEU A 313 -0.91 21.14 13.86
N TYR A 314 -1.55 21.75 12.84
CA TYR A 314 -1.08 22.97 12.21
C TYR A 314 -2.02 24.16 12.42
N GLY A 315 -2.99 24.03 13.35
CA GLY A 315 -4.04 25.02 13.56
C GLY A 315 -3.51 26.45 13.74
N GLU A 316 -2.42 26.64 14.49
CA GLU A 316 -1.81 27.96 14.67
C GLU A 316 -1.24 28.53 13.36
N ARG A 317 -0.50 27.73 12.57
CA ARG A 317 0.04 28.16 11.28
C ARG A 317 -1.08 28.48 10.29
N LEU A 318 -2.10 27.62 10.22
CA LEU A 318 -3.27 27.82 9.37
C LEU A 318 -4.02 29.11 9.76
N ALA A 319 -4.24 29.34 11.07
CA ALA A 319 -4.91 30.54 11.56
C ALA A 319 -4.13 31.85 11.31
N ARG A 320 -2.80 31.78 11.26
CA ARG A 320 -1.94 32.92 10.93
C ARG A 320 -1.99 33.31 9.45
N ASN A 321 -2.36 32.39 8.55
CA ASN A 321 -2.49 32.64 7.11
C ASN A 321 -3.79 33.38 6.78
N ARG A 322 -3.91 34.63 7.25
CA ARG A 322 -5.14 35.42 7.17
C ARG A 322 -5.55 35.71 5.73
N SER A 323 -4.61 36.00 4.84
CA SER A 323 -4.88 36.31 3.44
C SER A 323 -5.56 35.15 2.72
N LEU A 324 -5.02 33.94 2.87
CA LEU A 324 -5.62 32.75 2.27
C LEU A 324 -6.98 32.42 2.89
N LEU A 325 -7.13 32.56 4.21
CA LEU A 325 -8.41 32.35 4.90
C LEU A 325 -9.51 33.29 4.38
N GLU A 326 -9.18 34.58 4.19
CA GLU A 326 -10.10 35.57 3.64
C GLU A 326 -10.49 35.26 2.19
N GLU A 327 -9.55 34.78 1.38
CA GLU A 327 -9.83 34.33 0.02
C GLU A 327 -10.71 33.08 -0.02
N ILE A 328 -10.46 32.11 0.85
CA ILE A 328 -11.29 30.90 0.95
C ILE A 328 -12.72 31.25 1.37
N ARG A 329 -12.90 32.15 2.35
CA ARG A 329 -14.24 32.61 2.77
C ARG A 329 -15.00 33.26 1.61
N ARG A 330 -14.37 34.24 0.95
CA ARG A 330 -14.92 34.89 -0.24
C ARG A 330 -15.26 33.88 -1.35
N PHE A 331 -14.39 32.89 -1.58
CA PHE A 331 -14.60 31.84 -2.56
C PHE A 331 -15.82 30.96 -2.23
N SER A 332 -16.03 30.63 -0.96
CA SER A 332 -17.18 29.84 -0.50
C SER A 332 -18.52 30.61 -0.45
N GLY A 333 -18.51 31.93 -0.70
CA GLY A 333 -19.67 32.78 -0.50
C GLY A 333 -20.07 32.95 0.97
N ALA A 334 -19.12 32.74 1.89
CA ALA A 334 -19.28 32.85 3.34
C ALA A 334 -18.59 34.10 3.90
#